data_AF-A0A1B0GNU4-F1
#
_entry.id   AF-A0A1B0GNU4-F1
#
_cell.length_a   1.000
_cell.length_b   1.000
_cell.length_c   1.000
_cell.angle_alpha   90.00
_cell.angle_beta   90.00
_cell.angle_gamma   90.00
#
_symmetry.space_group_name_H-M   'P 1'
#
loop_
_entity.id
_entity.type
_entity.pdbx_description
1 polymer ?
#
loop_
_entity_poly.entity_id
_entity_poly.type
_entity_poly.pdbx_seq_one_letter_code
_entity_poly.pdbx_strand_id
1 'polypeptide(L)' 'MLPFSSPIVKRLLVWKKGNENSVEEGKWAEKAVKSLVKKLKKSDALEELEKAISTQNYNTKCITIQR' A
#
# COMPACT_ATOMS: atom_id res chain seq x y z
N MET A 1 -19.04 10.16 10.16
CA MET A 1 -18.67 9.02 9.30
C MET A 1 -17.20 9.16 8.94
N LEU A 2 -16.31 8.43 9.62
CA LEU A 2 -14.88 8.42 9.27
C LEU A 2 -14.73 7.65 7.94
N PRO A 3 -14.03 8.20 6.92
CA PRO A 3 -13.87 7.51 5.65
C PRO A 3 -13.15 6.16 5.88
N PHE A 4 -13.87 5.06 5.61
CA PHE A 4 -13.42 3.67 5.77
C PHE A 4 -12.29 3.26 4.81
N SER A 5 -11.82 4.18 3.98
CA SER A 5 -10.66 4.04 3.12
C SER A 5 -9.52 4.86 3.72
N SER A 6 -8.59 4.18 4.40
CA SER A 6 -7.35 4.79 4.89
C SER A 6 -6.69 5.51 3.70
N PRO A 7 -6.42 6.83 3.77
CA PRO A 7 -5.95 7.63 2.62
C PRO A 7 -4.69 7.06 1.97
N ILE A 8 -3.89 6.36 2.75
CA ILE A 8 -2.71 5.64 2.30
C ILE A 8 -3.00 4.53 1.28
N VAL A 9 -4.12 3.80 1.40
CA VAL A 9 -4.48 2.75 0.41
C VAL A 9 -4.73 3.39 -0.96
N LYS A 10 -5.41 4.54 -0.98
CA LYS A 10 -5.67 5.30 -2.21
C LYS A 10 -4.36 5.84 -2.81
N ARG A 11 -3.46 6.36 -1.98
CA ARG A 11 -2.12 6.81 -2.42
C ARG A 11 -1.30 5.66 -3.00
N LEU A 12 -1.24 4.52 -2.33
CA LEU A 12 -0.50 3.34 -2.79
C LEU A 12 -1.07 2.78 -4.10
N LEU A 13 -2.38 2.84 -4.30
CA LEU A 13 -3.01 2.44 -5.56
C LEU A 13 -2.66 3.37 -6.73
N VAL A 14 -2.43 4.67 -6.49
CA VAL A 14 -1.95 5.60 -7.53
C VAL A 14 -0.54 5.23 -8.01
N TRP A 15 0.27 4.63 -7.15
CA TRP A 15 1.61 4.14 -7.50
C TRP A 15 1.61 2.76 -8.17
N LYS A 16 0.45 2.10 -8.30
CA LYS A 16 0.36 0.81 -9.00
C LYS A 16 0.79 0.98 -10.45
N LYS A 17 1.89 0.33 -10.84
CA LYS A 17 2.36 0.29 -12.23
C LYS A 17 1.68 -0.88 -12.96
N GLY A 18 0.65 -0.60 -13.75
CA GLY A 18 -0.07 -1.61 -14.54
C GLY A 18 -1.41 -1.11 -15.10
N ASN A 19 -1.85 -1.70 -16.21
CA ASN A 19 -3.06 -1.31 -16.93
C ASN A 19 -4.32 -1.43 -16.06
N GLU A 20 -5.07 -0.36 -15.97
CA GLU A 20 -6.43 -0.27 -15.39
C GLU A 20 -7.49 -1.05 -16.17
N ASN A 21 -7.12 -1.65 -17.31
CA ASN A 21 -8.02 -2.29 -18.27
C ASN A 21 -8.71 -3.57 -17.75
N SER A 22 -8.42 -4.00 -16.52
CA SER A 22 -9.10 -5.13 -15.88
C SER A 22 -9.61 -4.72 -14.50
N VAL A 23 -10.93 -4.46 -14.42
CA VAL A 23 -11.67 -4.10 -13.19
C VAL A 23 -11.40 -5.11 -12.06
N GLU A 24 -11.23 -6.37 -12.42
CA GLU A 24 -10.89 -7.49 -11.56
C GLU A 24 -9.50 -7.35 -10.92
N GLU A 25 -8.49 -6.89 -11.66
CA GLU A 25 -7.16 -6.57 -11.12
C GLU A 25 -7.17 -5.33 -10.22
N GLY A 26 -8.10 -4.39 -10.46
CA GLY A 26 -8.33 -3.25 -9.56
C GLY A 26 -8.83 -3.71 -8.19
N LYS A 27 -9.85 -4.59 -8.18
CA LYS A 27 -10.40 -5.17 -6.94
C LYS A 27 -9.38 -6.02 -6.19
N TRP A 28 -8.59 -6.82 -6.90
CA TRP A 28 -7.56 -7.65 -6.27
C TRP A 28 -6.42 -6.80 -5.70
N ALA A 29 -5.97 -5.77 -6.43
CA ALA A 29 -4.96 -4.83 -5.96
C ALA A 29 -5.42 -4.07 -4.71
N GLU A 30 -6.65 -3.57 -4.67
CA GLU A 30 -7.17 -2.87 -3.49
C GLU A 30 -7.21 -3.81 -2.26
N LYS A 31 -7.62 -5.07 -2.47
CA LYS A 31 -7.65 -6.07 -1.40
C LYS A 31 -6.25 -6.39 -0.88
N ALA A 32 -5.26 -6.53 -1.78
CA ALA A 32 -3.86 -6.76 -1.43
C ALA A 32 -3.26 -5.58 -0.65
N VAL A 33 -3.43 -4.35 -1.16
CA VAL A 33 -2.95 -3.13 -0.50
C VAL A 33 -3.62 -2.93 0.86
N LYS A 34 -4.93 -3.17 0.98
CA LYS A 34 -5.65 -3.05 2.25
C LYS A 34 -5.16 -4.06 3.29
N SER A 35 -4.89 -5.30 2.88
CA SER A 35 -4.31 -6.33 3.74
C SER A 35 -2.90 -5.96 4.20
N LEU A 36 -2.07 -5.47 3.26
CA LEU A 36 -0.72 -4.99 3.54
C LEU A 36 -0.73 -3.85 4.56
N VAL A 37 -1.48 -2.77 4.29
CA VAL A 37 -1.62 -1.62 5.20
C VAL A 37 -2.09 -2.04 6.58
N LYS A 38 -3.04 -2.99 6.68
CA LYS A 38 -3.52 -3.51 7.96
C LYS A 38 -2.42 -4.25 8.74
N LYS A 39 -1.53 -4.98 8.07
CA LYS A 39 -0.37 -5.63 8.71
C LYS A 39 0.71 -4.61 9.10
N LEU A 40 1.02 -3.65 8.23
CA LEU A 40 2.05 -2.65 8.47
C LEU A 40 1.67 -1.65 9.56
N LYS A 41 0.38 -1.32 9.69
CA LYS A 41 -0.12 -0.49 10.79
C LYS A 41 0.09 -1.12 12.17
N LYS A 42 0.22 -2.45 12.27
CA LYS A 42 0.57 -3.13 13.53
C LYS A 42 2.08 -3.08 13.83
N SER A 43 2.92 -2.94 12.80
CA SER A 43 4.37 -3.00 12.91
C SER A 43 5.03 -1.63 12.78
N ASP A 44 4.22 -0.56 12.76
CA ASP A 44 4.63 0.84 12.54
C ASP A 44 5.49 1.09 11.28
N ALA A 45 5.54 0.13 10.35
CA ALA A 45 6.32 0.20 9.11
C ALA A 45 5.55 0.87 7.95
N LEU A 46 4.40 1.47 8.26
CA LEU A 46 3.52 2.10 7.28
C LEU A 46 4.12 3.39 6.71
N GLU A 47 4.77 4.18 7.57
CA GLU A 47 5.39 5.45 7.18
C GLU A 47 6.60 5.22 6.27
N GLU A 48 7.43 4.21 6.60
CA GLU A 48 8.55 3.79 5.75
C GLU A 48 8.07 3.26 4.38
N LEU A 49 6.92 2.56 4.31
CA LEU A 49 6.33 2.14 3.03
C LEU A 49 5.93 3.36 2.17
N GLU A 50 5.25 4.34 2.75
CA GLU A 50 4.84 5.55 2.02
C GLU A 50 6.08 6.30 1.50
N LYS A 51 7.10 6.44 2.36
CA LYS A 51 8.36 7.06 2.01
C LYS A 51 9.09 6.30 0.90
N ALA A 52 9.22 4.98 1.00
CA ALA A 52 9.90 4.14 0.01
C ALA A 52 9.29 4.28 -1.38
N ILE A 53 7.95 4.27 -1.46
CA ILE A 53 7.24 4.37 -2.73
C ILE A 53 7.29 5.80 -3.29
N SER A 54 7.09 6.82 -2.44
CA SER A 54 7.10 8.22 -2.86
C SER A 54 8.49 8.69 -3.30
N THR A 55 9.53 8.30 -2.55
CA THR A 55 10.92 8.68 -2.84
C THR A 55 11.61 7.76 -3.85
N GLN A 56 10.98 6.62 -4.18
CA GLN A 56 11.56 5.56 -5.02
C GLN A 56 12.99 5.19 -4.59
N ASN A 57 13.25 5.23 -3.28
CA ASN A 57 14.57 5.09 -2.71
C ASN A 57 14.78 3.67 -2.17
N TYR A 58 15.85 3.02 -2.62
CA TYR A 58 16.20 1.66 -2.19
C TYR A 58 16.86 1.61 -0.80
N ASN A 59 17.24 2.75 -0.22
CA ASN A 59 17.87 2.85 1.10
C ASN A 59 16.86 2.93 2.26
N THR A 60 15.56 2.82 2.00
CA THR A 60 14.54 2.79 3.07
C THR A 60 14.63 1.50 3.90
N LYS A 61 14.15 1.54 5.14
CA LYS A 61 14.19 0.36 6.01
C LYS A 61 13.39 -0.81 5.41
N CYS A 62 13.81 -2.03 5.74
CA CYS A 62 13.10 -3.23 5.32
C CYS A 62 11.69 -3.26 5.93
N ILE A 63 10.68 -3.41 5.06
CA ILE A 63 9.28 -3.53 5.45
C ILE A 63 8.97 -5.02 5.58
N THR A 64 9.08 -5.54 6.79
CA THR A 64 8.91 -6.97 7.07
C THR A 64 7.44 -7.33 7.30
N ILE A 65 7.01 -8.45 6.75
CA ILE A 65 5.69 -9.03 6.97
C ILE A 65 5.91 -10.43 7.51
N GLN A 66 5.16 -10.82 8.55
CA GLN A 66 5.16 -12.19 9.04
C GLN A 66 4.73 -13.14 7.92
N ARG A 67 5.59 -14.13 7.62
CA ARG A 67 5.34 -15.18 6.63
C ARG A 67 4.30 -16.16 7.11
#